data_AF-A0A7Y7LEG4-F1
#
_entry.id   AF-A0A7Y7LEG4-F1
#
_cell.length_a   1.000
_cell.length_b   1.000
_cell.length_c   1.000
_cell.angle_alpha   90.00
_cell.angle_beta   90.00
_cell.angle_gamma   90.00
#
_symmetry.space_group_name_H-M   'P 1'
#
loop_
_entity.id
_entity.type
_entity.pdbx_description
1 polymer ?
#
loop_
_entity_poly.entity_id
_entity_poly.type
_entity_poly.pdbx_seq_one_letter_code
_entity_poly.pdbx_strand_id
1 'polypeptide(L)'
;MSKIFFYCLAAKFNKKVNVLFDEIIPDNQYKSFGDFTEVPFNKNYLHLIGQYKRTSNVCQQLANRLRQDYPEYYYRIIALFKNQQTPLKKDYYYFINQPTEKYLTDRYFNLKDCQQHPDLVISEKNTGIKSETKRQFQSKIVENVLAAIDNTETNNIDDAIYSKMLNDAKLFEARLNDTIENDFSQHSNEFLYQRDIAHTNYFEYIFADRDSSYAKKIVADKIVQITESSFDWRSFDTEISKNLKKRPLNLNETPTSVYVCIIPECHYKGYSLSIIDDLDMRLLQISEQPVAINDVLTEIRSVFEPDDLKASLAEFELLIIGRIKLMLQAKIIKAVK
;
A
#
# COMPACT_ATOMS: atom_id res chain seq x y z
N MET A 1 25.26 5.71 -21.36
CA MET A 1 26.39 6.59 -21.76
C MET A 1 27.47 6.75 -20.67
N SER A 2 27.20 6.59 -19.36
CA SER A 2 28.23 6.85 -18.32
C SER A 2 29.26 5.72 -18.07
N LYS A 3 28.88 4.45 -18.16
CA LYS A 3 29.78 3.32 -17.77
C LYS A 3 31.03 3.20 -18.65
N ILE A 4 30.90 3.38 -19.97
CA ILE A 4 32.02 3.32 -20.92
C ILE A 4 33.01 4.48 -20.69
N PHE A 5 32.50 5.67 -20.39
CA PHE A 5 33.34 6.83 -20.09
C PHE A 5 34.21 6.60 -18.85
N PHE A 6 33.60 6.13 -17.74
CA PHE A 6 34.35 5.82 -16.52
C PHE A 6 35.33 4.66 -16.69
N TYR A 7 34.98 3.66 -17.50
CA TYR A 7 35.88 2.58 -17.86
C TYR A 7 37.12 3.10 -18.62
N CYS A 8 36.92 3.93 -19.64
CA CYS A 8 38.02 4.53 -20.41
C CYS A 8 38.91 5.43 -19.54
N LEU A 9 38.32 6.20 -18.61
CA LEU A 9 39.09 7.01 -17.66
C LEU A 9 39.92 6.16 -16.71
N ALA A 10 39.33 5.11 -16.12
CA ALA A 10 40.04 4.22 -15.21
C ALA A 10 41.22 3.54 -15.91
N ALA A 11 41.03 3.07 -17.15
CA ALA A 11 42.10 2.52 -17.98
C ALA A 11 43.19 3.56 -18.29
N LYS A 12 42.81 4.78 -18.71
CA LYS A 12 43.75 5.87 -19.01
C LYS A 12 44.62 6.26 -17.81
N PHE A 13 44.06 6.26 -16.60
CA PHE A 13 44.76 6.66 -15.38
C PHE A 13 45.28 5.49 -14.55
N ASN A 14 45.28 4.28 -15.10
CA ASN A 14 45.69 3.03 -14.45
C ASN A 14 45.08 2.87 -13.03
N LYS A 15 43.79 3.20 -12.90
CA LYS A 15 43.04 3.07 -11.66
C LYS A 15 42.31 1.73 -11.64
N LYS A 16 42.51 0.95 -10.58
CA LYS A 16 41.77 -0.29 -10.34
C LYS A 16 40.29 0.05 -10.11
N VAL A 17 39.42 -0.53 -10.93
CA VAL A 17 37.97 -0.45 -10.72
C VAL A 17 37.56 -1.61 -9.83
N ASN A 18 37.04 -1.30 -8.65
CA ASN A 18 36.39 -2.28 -7.79
C ASN A 18 34.88 -2.21 -8.01
N VAL A 19 34.22 -3.35 -7.95
CA VAL A 19 32.77 -3.47 -8.02
C VAL A 19 32.21 -3.66 -6.61
N LEU A 20 30.99 -3.18 -6.37
CA LEU A 20 30.31 -3.38 -5.08
C LEU A 20 29.85 -4.85 -4.90
N PHE A 21 29.62 -5.55 -6.01
CA PHE A 21 29.23 -6.96 -6.05
C PHE A 21 30.19 -7.71 -6.95
N ASP A 22 30.73 -8.83 -6.47
CA ASP A 22 31.58 -9.72 -7.26
C ASP A 22 30.78 -10.57 -8.26
N GLU A 23 29.46 -10.69 -8.04
CA GLU A 23 28.56 -11.44 -8.91
C GLU A 23 28.27 -10.70 -10.22
N ILE A 24 28.44 -11.40 -11.35
CA ILE A 24 28.04 -10.91 -12.67
C ILE A 24 26.54 -11.18 -12.85
N ILE A 25 25.73 -10.16 -12.60
CA ILE A 25 24.29 -10.25 -12.79
C ILE A 25 23.97 -10.04 -14.28
N PRO A 26 23.35 -11.01 -14.96
CA PRO A 26 22.97 -10.84 -16.36
C PRO A 26 21.97 -9.71 -16.56
N ASP A 27 21.92 -9.16 -17.77
CA ASP A 27 21.00 -8.06 -18.06
C ASP A 27 19.54 -8.48 -17.81
N ASN A 28 18.75 -7.57 -17.24
CA ASN A 28 17.38 -7.80 -16.75
C ASN A 28 17.20 -8.85 -15.63
N GLN A 29 18.27 -9.36 -15.02
CA GLN A 29 18.18 -10.32 -13.91
C GLN A 29 18.43 -9.71 -12.52
N TYR A 30 18.25 -8.40 -12.37
CA TYR A 30 18.39 -7.67 -11.10
C TYR A 30 17.27 -7.97 -10.08
N LYS A 31 16.85 -9.25 -9.95
CA LYS A 31 15.76 -9.66 -9.07
C LYS A 31 16.10 -9.29 -7.63
N SER A 32 15.12 -8.73 -6.92
CA SER A 32 15.18 -8.34 -5.50
C SER A 32 16.03 -7.09 -5.18
N PHE A 33 16.59 -6.40 -6.18
CA PHE A 33 17.37 -5.16 -5.96
C PHE A 33 16.51 -3.95 -5.56
N GLY A 34 15.19 -4.00 -5.82
CA GLY A 34 14.24 -2.95 -5.44
C GLY A 34 13.36 -3.30 -4.24
N ASP A 35 13.79 -4.23 -3.39
CA ASP A 35 13.00 -4.69 -2.26
C ASP A 35 13.27 -3.85 -1.01
N PHE A 36 12.39 -2.88 -0.74
CA PHE A 36 12.49 -2.03 0.45
C PHE A 36 12.20 -2.81 1.74
N THR A 37 11.63 -4.01 1.67
CA THR A 37 11.31 -4.82 2.86
C THR A 37 12.52 -5.53 3.44
N GLU A 38 13.61 -5.56 2.68
CA GLU A 38 14.87 -6.21 3.03
C GLU A 38 15.93 -5.22 3.50
N VAL A 39 15.66 -3.91 3.42
CA VAL A 39 16.65 -2.84 3.67
C VAL A 39 16.29 -2.04 4.92
N PRO A 40 17.24 -1.79 5.84
CA PRO A 40 18.67 -2.08 5.75
C PRO A 40 19.14 -3.48 6.21
N PHE A 41 18.27 -4.36 6.68
CA PHE A 41 18.70 -5.52 7.50
C PHE A 41 19.26 -6.70 6.70
N ASN A 42 18.50 -7.20 5.74
CA ASN A 42 18.92 -8.30 4.90
C ASN A 42 19.76 -7.78 3.70
N LYS A 43 19.64 -6.48 3.39
CA LYS A 43 20.37 -5.78 2.34
C LYS A 43 20.74 -4.38 2.77
N ASN A 44 21.99 -4.01 2.51
CA ASN A 44 22.49 -2.66 2.81
C ASN A 44 22.29 -1.65 1.67
N TYR A 45 21.63 -2.03 0.58
CA TYR A 45 21.49 -1.20 -0.60
C TYR A 45 20.19 -1.46 -1.37
N LEU A 46 19.73 -0.43 -2.07
CA LEU A 46 18.62 -0.50 -3.03
C LEU A 46 19.12 -0.07 -4.40
N HIS A 47 18.66 -0.75 -5.44
CA HIS A 47 18.96 -0.38 -6.81
C HIS A 47 17.75 -0.55 -7.72
N LEU A 48 17.05 0.57 -7.95
CA LEU A 48 15.88 0.60 -8.82
C LEU A 48 16.32 0.70 -10.30
N ILE A 49 16.68 -0.43 -10.91
CA ILE A 49 16.92 -0.53 -12.37
C ILE A 49 15.67 -1.04 -13.10
N GLY A 50 15.49 -0.60 -14.35
CA GLY A 50 14.61 -1.27 -15.30
C GLY A 50 13.15 -1.23 -14.87
N GLN A 51 12.53 -2.40 -14.74
CA GLN A 51 11.10 -2.52 -14.41
C GLN A 51 10.74 -1.91 -13.05
N TYR A 52 11.67 -1.90 -12.08
CA TYR A 52 11.44 -1.32 -10.76
C TYR A 52 11.06 0.17 -10.80
N LYS A 53 11.54 0.91 -11.81
CA LYS A 53 11.18 2.33 -12.00
C LYS A 53 9.75 2.54 -12.49
N ARG A 54 9.11 1.48 -12.98
CA ARG A 54 7.75 1.50 -13.53
C ARG A 54 6.74 0.87 -12.56
N THR A 55 7.20 0.10 -11.58
CA THR A 55 6.35 -0.56 -10.59
C THR A 55 5.83 0.44 -9.56
N SER A 56 4.51 0.66 -9.55
CA SER A 56 3.88 1.65 -8.67
C SER A 56 4.18 1.43 -7.18
N ASN A 57 4.19 0.18 -6.71
CA ASN A 57 4.43 -0.14 -5.31
C ASN A 57 5.86 0.25 -4.90
N VAL A 58 6.85 -0.07 -5.75
CA VAL A 58 8.26 0.26 -5.52
C VAL A 58 8.49 1.77 -5.52
N CYS A 59 7.85 2.50 -6.44
CA CYS A 59 7.90 3.96 -6.44
C CYS A 59 7.25 4.58 -5.18
N GLN A 60 6.17 3.96 -4.67
CA GLN A 60 5.55 4.39 -3.42
C GLN A 60 6.48 4.18 -2.22
N GLN A 61 7.13 3.02 -2.13
CA GLN A 61 8.08 2.71 -1.07
C GLN A 61 9.27 3.68 -1.11
N LEU A 62 9.79 4.00 -2.31
CA LEU A 62 10.81 5.04 -2.48
C LEU A 62 10.34 6.41 -1.97
N ALA A 63 9.14 6.84 -2.34
CA ALA A 63 8.58 8.11 -1.91
C ALA A 63 8.39 8.16 -0.38
N ASN A 64 7.90 7.07 0.21
CA ASN A 64 7.74 6.95 1.66
C ASN A 64 9.09 7.02 2.37
N ARG A 65 10.11 6.32 1.87
CA ARG A 65 11.46 6.35 2.44
C ARG A 65 12.11 7.72 2.33
N LEU A 66 11.97 8.39 1.19
CA LEU A 66 12.47 9.77 1.02
C LEU A 66 11.79 10.73 2.01
N ARG A 67 10.47 10.60 2.21
CA ARG A 67 9.73 11.40 3.19
C ARG A 67 10.18 11.13 4.63
N GLN A 68 10.53 9.89 4.96
CA GLN A 68 10.96 9.49 6.29
C GLN A 68 12.38 9.98 6.62
N ASP A 69 13.33 9.73 5.73
CA ASP A 69 14.76 10.00 5.97
C ASP A 69 15.12 11.45 5.66
N TYR A 70 14.46 12.06 4.67
CA TYR A 70 14.80 13.37 4.11
C TYR A 70 13.53 14.21 3.83
N PRO A 71 12.70 14.49 4.84
CA PRO A 71 11.40 15.16 4.66
C PRO A 71 11.51 16.49 3.90
N GLU A 72 12.51 17.32 4.19
CA GLU A 72 12.73 18.59 3.49
C GLU A 72 12.88 18.42 1.97
N TYR A 73 13.67 17.43 1.53
CA TYR A 73 13.85 17.14 0.11
C TYR A 73 12.59 16.58 -0.52
N TYR A 74 11.88 15.71 0.18
CA TYR A 74 10.60 15.20 -0.27
C TYR A 74 9.59 16.35 -0.49
N TYR A 75 9.42 17.23 0.50
CA TYR A 75 8.45 18.33 0.42
C TYR A 75 8.87 19.43 -0.54
N ARG A 76 10.17 19.65 -0.76
CA ARG A 76 10.67 20.49 -1.85
C ARG A 76 10.17 20.00 -3.21
N ILE A 77 10.23 18.69 -3.46
CA ILE A 77 9.73 18.09 -4.70
C ILE A 77 8.21 18.25 -4.80
N ILE A 78 7.47 17.99 -3.73
CA ILE A 78 6.01 18.17 -3.71
C ILE A 78 5.62 19.63 -4.01
N ALA A 79 6.25 20.59 -3.34
CA ALA A 79 6.01 22.01 -3.55
C ALA A 79 6.33 22.43 -4.99
N LEU A 80 7.44 21.95 -5.57
CA LEU A 80 7.80 22.22 -6.96
C LEU A 80 6.70 21.73 -7.92
N PHE A 81 6.23 20.49 -7.77
CA PHE A 81 5.19 19.92 -8.62
C PHE A 81 3.88 20.69 -8.51
N LYS A 82 3.49 21.06 -7.28
CA LYS A 82 2.28 21.84 -7.01
C LYS A 82 2.35 23.24 -7.62
N ASN A 83 3.48 23.93 -7.45
CA ASN A 83 3.69 25.27 -8.01
C ASN A 83 3.70 25.26 -9.55
N GLN A 84 4.18 24.18 -10.15
CA GLN A 84 4.14 23.96 -11.60
C GLN A 84 2.83 23.33 -12.10
N GLN A 85 1.84 23.13 -11.22
CA GLN A 85 0.57 22.45 -11.54
C GLN A 85 0.77 21.07 -12.20
N THR A 86 1.89 20.42 -11.89
CA THR A 86 2.19 19.08 -12.40
C THR A 86 1.43 18.06 -11.56
N PRO A 87 0.60 17.20 -12.17
CA PRO A 87 -0.23 16.25 -11.43
C PRO A 87 0.63 15.23 -10.68
N LEU A 88 0.35 15.08 -9.39
CA LEU A 88 0.94 14.03 -8.56
C LEU A 88 0.12 12.74 -8.71
N LYS A 89 0.80 11.60 -8.84
CA LYS A 89 0.13 10.30 -8.97
C LYS A 89 -0.74 9.97 -7.75
N LYS A 90 -0.22 10.21 -6.54
CA LYS A 90 -0.99 10.18 -5.29
C LYS A 90 -0.86 11.55 -4.64
N ASP A 91 -1.86 12.39 -4.87
CA ASP A 91 -1.86 13.74 -4.32
C ASP A 91 -2.43 13.73 -2.90
N TYR A 92 -1.57 13.53 -1.91
CA TYR A 92 -1.89 13.65 -0.48
C TYR A 92 -2.10 15.09 0.00
N TYR A 93 -1.84 16.07 -0.87
CA TYR A 93 -1.78 17.48 -0.54
C TYR A 93 -2.78 18.27 -1.39
N TYR A 94 -3.79 17.59 -1.95
CA TYR A 94 -4.76 18.17 -2.87
C TYR A 94 -5.61 19.28 -2.23
N PHE A 95 -5.77 19.22 -0.91
CA PHE A 95 -6.55 20.16 -0.09
C PHE A 95 -5.68 21.28 0.52
N ILE A 96 -4.37 21.31 0.23
CA ILE A 96 -3.48 22.34 0.75
C ILE A 96 -3.32 23.44 -0.30
N ASN A 97 -3.79 24.63 0.05
CA ASN A 97 -3.67 25.81 -0.81
C ASN A 97 -2.24 26.36 -0.72
N GLN A 98 -1.57 26.48 -1.88
CA GLN A 98 -0.20 27.01 -2.03
C GLN A 98 0.86 26.34 -1.11
N PRO A 99 1.13 25.04 -1.29
CA PRO A 99 2.09 24.34 -0.45
C PRO A 99 3.52 24.84 -0.70
N THR A 100 4.12 25.48 0.31
CA THR A 100 5.57 25.75 0.34
C THR A 100 6.31 24.57 0.95
N GLU A 101 7.59 24.41 0.59
CA GLU A 101 8.48 23.41 1.23
C GLU A 101 8.41 23.53 2.76
N LYS A 102 8.66 24.74 3.27
CA LYS A 102 8.64 25.03 4.71
C LYS A 102 7.32 24.64 5.37
N TYR A 103 6.18 25.06 4.81
CA TYR A 103 4.88 24.73 5.38
C TYR A 103 4.63 23.22 5.45
N LEU A 104 4.92 22.50 4.36
CA LEU A 104 4.71 21.06 4.30
C LEU A 104 5.63 20.28 5.24
N THR A 105 6.89 20.71 5.36
CA THR A 105 7.86 20.11 6.29
C THR A 105 7.46 20.39 7.75
N ASP A 106 7.15 21.64 8.09
CA ASP A 106 6.71 22.02 9.45
C ASP A 106 5.45 21.23 9.84
N ARG A 107 4.48 21.09 8.92
CA ARG A 107 3.28 20.26 9.11
C ARG A 107 3.63 18.78 9.35
N TYR A 108 4.56 18.20 8.59
CA TYR A 108 4.97 16.80 8.77
C TYR A 108 5.55 16.56 10.16
N PHE A 109 6.47 17.41 10.62
CA PHE A 109 7.09 17.25 11.94
C PHE A 109 6.05 17.40 13.06
N ASN A 110 5.20 18.43 13.00
CA ASN A 110 4.14 18.61 13.98
C ASN A 110 3.23 17.38 14.13
N LEU A 111 2.81 16.78 13.02
CA LEU A 111 1.93 15.61 13.04
C LEU A 111 2.65 14.33 13.46
N LYS A 112 3.94 14.19 13.10
CA LYS A 112 4.80 13.08 13.53
C LYS A 112 5.01 13.11 15.05
N ASP A 113 5.18 14.29 15.63
CA ASP A 113 5.38 14.46 17.07
C ASP A 113 4.09 14.19 17.87
N CYS A 114 2.92 14.61 17.33
CA CYS A 114 1.62 14.27 17.93
C CYS A 114 1.36 12.75 18.03
N GLN A 115 2.04 11.93 17.22
CA GLN A 115 1.95 10.46 17.36
C GLN A 115 2.69 9.92 18.56
N GLN A 116 3.75 10.60 18.98
CA GLN A 116 4.55 10.19 20.15
C GLN A 116 3.88 10.61 21.45
N HIS A 117 2.92 11.55 21.38
CA HIS A 117 2.17 12.10 22.50
C HIS A 117 0.67 12.23 22.14
N PRO A 118 -0.13 11.15 22.28
CA PRO A 118 -1.55 11.15 21.97
C PRO A 118 -2.36 12.20 22.74
N ASP A 119 -1.86 12.67 23.89
CA ASP A 119 -2.48 13.73 24.68
C ASP A 119 -2.39 15.13 24.02
N LEU A 120 -1.56 15.27 22.99
CA LEU A 120 -1.47 16.48 22.14
C LEU A 120 -2.39 16.43 20.93
N VAL A 121 -3.28 15.43 20.82
CA VAL A 121 -4.25 15.34 19.73
C VAL A 121 -5.01 16.66 19.64
N ILE A 122 -4.68 17.39 18.58
CA ILE A 122 -5.29 18.65 18.22
C ILE A 122 -6.79 18.38 18.16
N SER A 123 -7.50 18.90 19.16
CA SER A 123 -8.95 19.03 19.09
C SER A 123 -9.24 19.72 17.76
N GLU A 124 -10.05 19.08 16.91
CA GLU A 124 -10.53 19.63 15.63
C GLU A 124 -11.13 21.04 15.75
N LYS A 125 -11.41 21.49 16.99
CA LYS A 125 -11.91 22.82 17.33
C LYS A 125 -10.96 23.99 17.06
N ASN A 126 -9.64 23.80 16.89
CA ASN A 126 -8.68 24.92 16.86
C ASN A 126 -7.95 25.17 15.54
N THR A 127 -8.13 24.38 14.47
CA THR A 127 -7.41 24.65 13.22
C THR A 127 -8.10 25.65 12.29
N GLY A 128 -9.36 26.04 12.54
CA GLY A 128 -10.07 27.01 11.69
C GLY A 128 -10.24 26.56 10.24
N ILE A 129 -9.85 25.32 9.91
CA ILE A 129 -10.05 24.70 8.59
C ILE A 129 -11.51 24.27 8.57
N LYS A 130 -12.36 25.12 7.98
CA LYS A 130 -13.70 24.70 7.56
C LYS A 130 -13.53 23.44 6.73
N SER A 131 -14.30 22.38 7.01
CA SER A 131 -14.32 21.18 6.18
C SER A 131 -14.72 21.60 4.76
N GLU A 132 -13.74 21.79 3.88
CA GLU A 132 -13.97 22.24 2.52
C GLU A 132 -14.53 21.08 1.71
N THR A 133 -15.82 21.21 1.37
CA THR A 133 -16.58 20.43 0.36
C THR A 133 -16.61 18.92 0.60
N LYS A 134 -17.76 18.40 1.05
CA LYS A 134 -18.11 16.99 0.80
C LYS A 134 -17.96 16.76 -0.71
N ARG A 135 -16.90 16.10 -1.16
CA ARG A 135 -16.83 15.61 -2.54
C ARG A 135 -17.95 14.59 -2.67
N GLN A 136 -18.81 14.78 -3.66
CA GLN A 136 -19.61 13.67 -4.17
C GLN A 136 -18.64 12.66 -4.77
N PHE A 137 -18.34 11.62 -4.00
CA PHE A 137 -17.62 10.47 -4.50
C PHE A 137 -18.66 9.55 -5.12
N GLN A 138 -18.46 9.17 -6.38
CA GLN A 138 -19.23 8.12 -7.01
C GLN A 138 -18.27 7.19 -7.74
N SER A 139 -18.21 5.95 -7.28
CA SER A 139 -17.51 4.89 -7.99
C SER A 139 -18.08 4.73 -9.41
N LYS A 140 -17.21 4.32 -10.34
CA LYS A 140 -17.54 4.02 -11.75
C LYS A 140 -17.32 2.55 -12.08
N ILE A 141 -17.28 1.68 -11.07
CA ILE A 141 -17.02 0.24 -11.24
C ILE A 141 -18.11 -0.37 -12.12
N VAL A 142 -19.39 -0.11 -11.83
CA VAL A 142 -20.49 -0.68 -12.63
C VAL A 142 -20.45 -0.18 -14.07
N GLU A 143 -20.21 1.12 -14.28
CA GLU A 143 -20.02 1.72 -15.61
C GLU A 143 -18.88 1.03 -16.38
N ASN A 144 -17.75 0.81 -15.72
CA ASN A 144 -16.59 0.17 -16.34
C ASN A 144 -16.79 -1.34 -16.58
N VAL A 145 -17.58 -2.02 -15.74
CA VAL A 145 -17.97 -3.42 -15.95
C VAL A 145 -18.87 -3.51 -17.17
N LEU A 146 -19.89 -2.68 -17.28
CA LEU A 146 -20.78 -2.63 -18.46
C LEU A 146 -19.99 -2.36 -19.74
N ALA A 147 -19.13 -1.34 -19.72
CA ALA A 147 -18.27 -1.03 -20.86
C ALA A 147 -17.32 -2.18 -21.22
N ALA A 148 -16.85 -2.96 -20.25
CA ALA A 148 -16.01 -4.12 -20.53
C ALA A 148 -16.79 -5.27 -21.18
N ILE A 149 -18.08 -5.44 -20.82
CA ILE A 149 -18.96 -6.44 -21.42
C ILE A 149 -19.32 -6.06 -22.86
N ASP A 150 -19.65 -4.80 -23.11
CA ASP A 150 -19.99 -4.32 -24.47
C ASP A 150 -18.83 -4.51 -25.47
N ASN A 151 -17.59 -4.54 -24.97
CA ASN A 151 -16.38 -4.74 -25.77
C ASN A 151 -15.98 -6.22 -25.94
N THR A 152 -16.64 -7.15 -25.27
CA THR A 152 -16.42 -8.60 -25.48
C THR A 152 -17.37 -9.11 -26.57
N GLU A 153 -16.88 -9.92 -27.52
CA GLU A 153 -17.73 -10.51 -28.57
C GLU A 153 -18.84 -11.37 -27.93
N THR A 154 -20.06 -10.84 -27.87
CA THR A 154 -21.18 -11.29 -27.01
C THR A 154 -21.88 -12.58 -27.47
N ASN A 155 -21.25 -13.43 -28.28
CA ASN A 155 -21.96 -14.52 -28.95
C ASN A 155 -22.19 -15.79 -28.10
N ASN A 156 -21.88 -15.82 -26.80
CA ASN A 156 -22.07 -17.02 -25.96
C ASN A 156 -22.05 -16.74 -24.43
N ILE A 157 -22.64 -15.63 -23.98
CA ILE A 157 -22.72 -15.35 -22.52
C ILE A 157 -23.99 -15.97 -21.96
N ASP A 158 -23.86 -16.77 -20.91
CA ASP A 158 -25.00 -17.23 -20.12
C ASP A 158 -25.64 -16.02 -19.40
N ASP A 159 -26.89 -15.71 -19.75
CA ASP A 159 -27.68 -14.62 -19.16
C ASP A 159 -27.72 -14.67 -17.61
N ALA A 160 -27.66 -15.88 -17.03
CA ALA A 160 -27.64 -16.07 -15.59
C ALA A 160 -26.31 -15.62 -14.98
N ILE A 161 -25.17 -15.95 -15.61
CA ILE A 161 -23.85 -15.52 -15.16
C ILE A 161 -23.71 -14.00 -15.32
N TYR A 162 -24.15 -13.45 -16.45
CA TYR A 162 -24.17 -12.01 -16.70
C TYR A 162 -24.94 -11.27 -15.60
N SER A 163 -26.17 -11.72 -15.31
CA SER A 163 -27.03 -11.11 -14.29
C SER A 163 -26.39 -11.19 -12.90
N LYS A 164 -25.73 -12.31 -12.58
CA LYS A 164 -25.02 -12.48 -11.31
C LYS A 164 -23.83 -11.52 -11.19
N MET A 165 -23.00 -11.40 -12.23
CA MET A 165 -21.85 -10.49 -12.27
C MET A 165 -22.29 -9.03 -12.10
N LEU A 166 -23.32 -8.61 -12.84
CA LEU A 166 -23.81 -7.23 -12.78
C LEU A 166 -24.43 -6.90 -11.42
N ASN A 167 -25.18 -7.83 -10.82
CA ASN A 167 -25.75 -7.64 -9.49
C ASN A 167 -24.67 -7.58 -8.40
N ASP A 168 -23.66 -8.45 -8.47
CA ASP A 168 -22.54 -8.45 -7.53
C ASP A 168 -21.72 -7.15 -7.65
N ALA A 169 -21.44 -6.68 -8.87
CA ALA A 169 -20.77 -5.40 -9.11
C ALA A 169 -21.56 -4.20 -8.54
N LYS A 170 -22.90 -4.19 -8.71
CA LYS A 170 -23.79 -3.16 -8.13
C LYS A 170 -23.76 -3.17 -6.61
N LEU A 171 -23.81 -4.35 -6.00
CA LEU A 171 -23.74 -4.50 -4.54
C LEU A 171 -22.38 -4.04 -4.00
N PHE A 172 -21.29 -4.42 -4.67
CA PHE A 172 -19.95 -4.00 -4.32
C PHE A 172 -19.79 -2.47 -4.40
N GLU A 173 -20.23 -1.86 -5.50
CA GLU A 173 -20.19 -0.41 -5.70
C GLU A 173 -21.05 0.34 -4.67
N ALA A 174 -22.24 -0.16 -4.37
CA ALA A 174 -23.11 0.43 -3.35
C ALA A 174 -22.44 0.42 -1.97
N ARG A 175 -21.85 -0.71 -1.55
CA ARG A 175 -21.11 -0.82 -0.28
C ARG A 175 -19.88 0.09 -0.24
N LEU A 176 -19.16 0.21 -1.36
CA LEU A 176 -18.01 1.09 -1.48
C LEU A 176 -18.41 2.56 -1.30
N ASN A 177 -19.45 3.00 -2.00
CA ASN A 177 -19.96 4.37 -1.89
C ASN A 177 -20.45 4.65 -0.45
N ASP A 178 -21.22 3.73 0.13
CA ASP A 178 -21.72 3.83 1.51
C ASP A 178 -20.58 3.95 2.54
N THR A 179 -19.56 3.09 2.44
CA THR A 179 -18.36 3.15 3.30
C THR A 179 -17.67 4.52 3.22
N ILE A 180 -17.51 5.04 2.00
CA ILE A 180 -16.82 6.32 1.81
C ILE A 180 -17.65 7.49 2.34
N GLU A 181 -18.96 7.49 2.08
CA GLU A 181 -19.86 8.57 2.46
C GLU A 181 -20.16 8.59 3.96
N ASN A 182 -20.32 7.43 4.60
CA ASN A 182 -20.79 7.34 5.97
C ASN A 182 -19.68 7.10 6.99
N ASP A 183 -18.66 6.31 6.65
CA ASP A 183 -17.56 6.00 7.57
C ASP A 183 -16.35 6.91 7.34
N PHE A 184 -15.81 6.92 6.12
CA PHE A 184 -14.52 7.59 5.87
C PHE A 184 -14.63 9.11 5.88
N SER A 185 -15.81 9.64 5.55
CA SER A 185 -16.09 11.08 5.62
C SER A 185 -16.00 11.66 7.03
N GLN A 186 -16.05 10.80 8.07
CA GLN A 186 -15.90 11.21 9.47
C GLN A 186 -14.44 11.47 9.85
N HIS A 187 -13.49 11.11 9.00
CA HIS A 187 -12.07 11.27 9.25
C HIS A 187 -11.54 12.51 8.53
N SER A 188 -10.88 13.40 9.28
CA SER A 188 -10.23 14.56 8.68
C SER A 188 -9.03 14.15 7.82
N ASN A 189 -8.73 14.96 6.81
CA ASN A 189 -7.52 14.78 6.00
C ASN A 189 -6.23 14.86 6.83
N GLU A 190 -6.23 15.64 7.93
CA GLU A 190 -5.11 15.69 8.87
C GLU A 190 -4.92 14.36 9.59
N PHE A 191 -6.00 13.75 10.09
CA PHE A 191 -5.97 12.43 10.70
C PHE A 191 -5.47 11.36 9.72
N LEU A 192 -6.02 11.32 8.50
CA LEU A 192 -5.60 10.36 7.48
C LEU A 192 -4.14 10.56 7.07
N TYR A 193 -3.68 11.81 6.99
CA TYR A 193 -2.28 12.11 6.69
C TYR A 193 -1.34 11.72 7.83
N GLN A 194 -1.74 11.98 9.08
CA GLN A 194 -1.01 11.52 10.26
C GLN A 194 -0.89 9.99 10.22
N ARG A 195 -2.00 9.28 10.01
CA ARG A 195 -1.99 7.82 9.83
C ARG A 195 -0.99 7.39 8.76
N ASP A 196 -0.95 8.04 7.60
CA ASP A 196 0.03 7.77 6.54
C ASP A 196 1.50 7.96 6.97
N ILE A 197 1.79 8.96 7.82
CA ILE A 197 3.12 9.14 8.42
C ILE A 197 3.44 7.97 9.36
N ALA A 198 2.48 7.55 10.19
CA ALA A 198 2.65 6.45 11.14
C ALA A 198 3.00 5.14 10.42
N HIS A 199 2.21 4.78 9.41
CA HIS A 199 2.38 3.54 8.67
C HIS A 199 3.74 3.42 7.99
N THR A 200 4.31 4.55 7.56
CA THR A 200 5.67 4.56 6.98
C THR A 200 6.71 4.10 8.00
N ASN A 201 6.54 4.45 9.27
CA ASN A 201 7.48 4.11 10.34
C ASN A 201 7.27 2.71 10.92
N TYR A 202 6.09 2.09 10.77
CA TYR A 202 5.81 0.78 11.35
C TYR A 202 6.66 -0.33 10.76
N PHE A 203 6.93 -0.27 9.46
CA PHE A 203 7.76 -1.27 8.81
C PHE A 203 9.17 -1.30 9.43
N GLU A 204 9.80 -0.14 9.56
CA GLU A 204 11.08 -0.01 10.25
C GLU A 204 10.95 -0.41 11.72
N TYR A 205 9.96 0.08 12.45
CA TYR A 205 9.79 -0.26 13.88
C TYR A 205 9.70 -1.76 14.15
N ILE A 206 8.97 -2.51 13.32
CA ILE A 206 8.78 -3.95 13.50
C ILE A 206 9.99 -4.73 13.01
N PHE A 207 10.46 -4.42 11.79
CA PHE A 207 11.45 -5.25 11.11
C PHE A 207 12.88 -4.68 11.23
N ALA A 208 13.09 -3.68 12.09
CA ALA A 208 14.41 -3.10 12.31
C ALA A 208 15.42 -4.04 12.96
N ASP A 209 14.92 -4.99 13.73
CA ASP A 209 15.76 -5.94 14.41
C ASP A 209 15.01 -7.26 14.43
N ARG A 210 15.62 -8.27 13.81
CA ARG A 210 14.98 -9.57 13.66
C ARG A 210 14.72 -10.20 15.02
N ASP A 211 15.63 -10.01 15.98
CA ASP A 211 15.55 -10.64 17.29
C ASP A 211 14.38 -10.07 18.12
N SER A 212 14.16 -8.75 18.05
CA SER A 212 13.02 -8.11 18.74
C SER A 212 11.73 -8.06 17.93
N SER A 213 11.77 -8.32 16.60
CA SER A 213 10.59 -8.22 15.72
C SER A 213 9.42 -9.07 16.19
N TYR A 214 9.68 -10.31 16.61
CA TYR A 214 8.66 -11.27 17.06
C TYR A 214 7.95 -10.83 18.36
N ALA A 215 8.62 -10.03 19.20
CA ALA A 215 8.03 -9.49 20.42
C ALA A 215 7.19 -8.23 20.18
N LYS A 216 7.29 -7.59 19.00
CA LYS A 216 6.50 -6.40 18.66
C LYS A 216 5.04 -6.78 18.48
N LYS A 217 4.16 -5.86 18.89
CA LYS A 217 2.71 -6.05 18.82
C LYS A 217 2.13 -5.41 17.58
N ILE A 218 1.17 -6.10 16.97
CA ILE A 218 0.36 -5.62 15.85
C ILE A 218 -1.12 -5.63 16.23
N VAL A 219 -1.92 -4.82 15.55
CA VAL A 219 -3.38 -4.76 15.72
C VAL A 219 -4.04 -4.40 14.40
N ALA A 220 -5.21 -4.98 14.13
CA ALA A 220 -6.08 -4.65 13.01
C ALA A 220 -6.51 -3.17 13.09
N ASP A 221 -6.50 -2.48 11.95
CA ASP A 221 -6.89 -1.09 11.92
C ASP A 221 -8.42 -0.94 11.81
N LYS A 222 -9.04 -0.50 12.91
CA LYS A 222 -10.50 -0.46 13.10
C LYS A 222 -11.28 0.40 12.09
N ILE A 223 -10.58 1.27 11.35
CA ILE A 223 -11.21 2.13 10.34
C ILE A 223 -11.21 1.49 8.94
N VAL A 224 -10.63 0.31 8.78
CA VAL A 224 -10.67 -0.47 7.53
C VAL A 224 -11.96 -1.27 7.50
N GLN A 225 -12.71 -1.15 6.40
CA GLN A 225 -13.91 -1.95 6.18
C GLN A 225 -13.60 -3.16 5.31
N ILE A 226 -14.31 -4.26 5.53
CA ILE A 226 -14.17 -5.49 4.74
C ILE A 226 -15.53 -5.80 4.12
N THR A 227 -15.55 -5.97 2.80
CA THR A 227 -16.73 -6.45 2.08
C THR A 227 -16.43 -7.79 1.41
N GLU A 228 -17.42 -8.67 1.43
CA GLU A 228 -17.42 -9.88 0.62
C GLU A 228 -17.98 -9.56 -0.78
N SER A 229 -17.44 -10.23 -1.80
CA SER A 229 -17.81 -10.12 -3.21
C SER A 229 -17.66 -11.48 -3.88
N SER A 230 -18.47 -11.76 -4.90
CA SER A 230 -18.34 -12.99 -5.68
C SER A 230 -17.24 -12.92 -6.75
N PHE A 231 -16.76 -11.70 -7.03
CA PHE A 231 -15.76 -11.40 -8.06
C PHE A 231 -14.82 -10.26 -7.61
N ASP A 232 -13.62 -10.20 -8.20
CA ASP A 232 -12.64 -9.13 -7.99
C ASP A 232 -12.91 -7.91 -8.90
N TRP A 233 -13.61 -6.92 -8.35
CA TRP A 233 -13.96 -5.70 -9.08
C TRP A 233 -12.87 -4.61 -9.06
N ARG A 234 -11.75 -4.79 -8.36
CA ARG A 234 -10.75 -3.73 -8.16
C ARG A 234 -10.12 -3.24 -9.47
N SER A 235 -9.99 -4.11 -10.47
CA SER A 235 -9.44 -3.74 -11.77
C SER A 235 -10.36 -2.83 -12.59
N PHE A 236 -11.65 -2.75 -12.23
CA PHE A 236 -12.65 -1.89 -12.86
C PHE A 236 -12.75 -0.53 -12.15
N ASP A 237 -11.96 -0.30 -11.12
CA ASP A 237 -11.79 1.02 -10.54
C ASP A 237 -10.83 1.84 -11.42
N THR A 238 -11.33 2.95 -11.98
CA THR A 238 -10.68 3.76 -13.03
C THR A 238 -9.21 4.10 -12.75
N GLU A 239 -8.83 4.35 -11.50
CA GLU A 239 -7.46 4.71 -11.13
C GLU A 239 -6.54 3.52 -10.92
N ILE A 240 -7.09 2.42 -10.42
CA ILE A 240 -6.37 1.15 -10.26
C ILE A 240 -6.10 0.56 -11.65
N SER A 241 -7.08 0.67 -12.56
CA SER A 241 -7.01 0.18 -13.94
C SER A 241 -5.93 0.83 -14.82
N LYS A 242 -5.47 2.05 -14.49
CA LYS A 242 -4.33 2.70 -15.18
C LYS A 242 -2.99 2.05 -14.81
N ASN A 243 -2.93 1.37 -13.67
CA ASN A 243 -1.70 0.82 -13.08
C ASN A 243 -1.64 -0.70 -13.15
N LEU A 244 -2.79 -1.38 -13.15
CA LEU A 244 -2.90 -2.79 -13.49
C LEU A 244 -3.05 -2.92 -15.01
N LYS A 245 -2.48 -3.96 -15.62
CA LYS A 245 -3.01 -4.39 -16.92
C LYS A 245 -4.50 -4.65 -16.69
N LYS A 246 -5.40 -3.93 -17.37
CA LYS A 246 -6.85 -4.16 -17.28
C LYS A 246 -7.06 -5.67 -17.37
N ARG A 247 -7.48 -6.29 -16.27
CA ARG A 247 -7.84 -7.70 -16.27
C ARG A 247 -9.02 -7.80 -17.25
N PRO A 248 -8.90 -8.55 -18.36
CA PRO A 248 -10.05 -8.75 -19.21
C PRO A 248 -11.15 -9.39 -18.36
N LEU A 249 -12.38 -8.92 -18.50
CA LEU A 249 -13.50 -9.52 -17.83
C LEU A 249 -13.60 -10.97 -18.31
N ASN A 250 -13.47 -11.93 -17.39
CA ASN A 250 -13.63 -13.33 -17.72
C ASN A 250 -15.09 -13.72 -17.45
N LEU A 251 -15.87 -13.80 -18.52
CA LEU A 251 -17.30 -14.13 -18.46
C LEU A 251 -17.54 -15.61 -18.09
N ASN A 252 -16.49 -16.44 -18.08
CA ASN A 252 -16.51 -17.82 -17.63
C ASN A 252 -15.95 -17.98 -16.20
N GLU A 253 -15.69 -16.87 -15.49
CA GLU A 253 -15.18 -16.92 -14.13
C GLU A 253 -16.21 -17.55 -13.19
N THR A 254 -15.80 -18.61 -12.50
CA THR A 254 -16.65 -19.23 -11.49
C THR A 254 -16.73 -18.28 -10.29
N PRO A 255 -17.95 -17.94 -9.82
CA PRO A 255 -18.12 -17.12 -8.63
C PRO A 255 -17.40 -17.75 -7.44
N THR A 256 -16.56 -16.96 -6.76
CA THR A 256 -15.84 -17.40 -5.55
C THR A 256 -15.99 -16.34 -4.47
N SER A 257 -15.96 -16.73 -3.19
CA SER A 257 -15.98 -15.73 -2.11
C SER A 257 -14.63 -15.03 -2.08
N VAL A 258 -14.66 -13.72 -2.26
CA VAL A 258 -13.49 -12.84 -2.23
C VAL A 258 -13.75 -11.76 -1.19
N TYR A 259 -12.82 -11.62 -0.24
CA TYR A 259 -12.84 -10.52 0.71
C TYR A 259 -12.01 -9.35 0.19
N VAL A 260 -12.60 -8.16 0.25
CA VAL A 260 -11.96 -6.92 -0.19
C VAL A 260 -11.94 -5.94 0.98
N CYS A 261 -10.74 -5.57 1.42
CA CYS A 261 -10.52 -4.43 2.30
C CYS A 261 -10.71 -3.13 1.53
N ILE A 262 -11.57 -2.27 2.06
CA ILE A 262 -11.71 -0.87 1.70
C ILE A 262 -10.91 -0.08 2.74
N ILE A 263 -9.84 0.58 2.31
CA ILE A 263 -8.88 1.23 3.20
C ILE A 263 -8.98 2.74 3.01
N PRO A 264 -9.16 3.55 4.06
CA PRO A 264 -9.22 5.00 3.93
C PRO A 264 -7.83 5.56 3.61
N GLU A 265 -7.79 6.56 2.72
CA GLU A 265 -6.55 7.16 2.21
C GLU A 265 -6.65 8.68 2.17
N CYS A 266 -5.55 9.36 2.49
CA CYS A 266 -5.48 10.83 2.48
C CYS A 266 -5.41 11.44 1.06
N HIS A 267 -5.14 10.65 0.02
CA HIS A 267 -5.07 11.19 -1.34
C HIS A 267 -6.46 11.51 -1.89
N TYR A 268 -6.51 12.31 -2.95
CA TYR A 268 -7.73 12.86 -3.56
C TYR A 268 -8.90 11.90 -3.86
N LYS A 269 -8.65 10.59 -3.90
CA LYS A 269 -9.65 9.55 -4.13
C LYS A 269 -10.28 9.03 -2.82
N GLY A 270 -9.62 9.20 -1.68
CA GLY A 270 -10.17 8.88 -0.35
C GLY A 270 -10.02 7.42 0.08
N TYR A 271 -9.69 6.50 -0.84
CA TYR A 271 -9.54 5.08 -0.49
C TYR A 271 -8.58 4.30 -1.40
N SER A 272 -8.18 3.12 -0.92
CA SER A 272 -7.53 2.05 -1.68
C SER A 272 -8.25 0.71 -1.43
N LEU A 273 -8.03 -0.27 -2.32
CA LEU A 273 -8.65 -1.59 -2.24
C LEU A 273 -7.57 -2.69 -2.20
N SER A 274 -7.74 -3.65 -1.31
CA SER A 274 -6.88 -4.85 -1.23
C SER A 274 -7.72 -6.11 -1.11
N ILE A 275 -7.35 -7.18 -1.80
CA ILE A 275 -7.94 -8.50 -1.56
C ILE A 275 -7.22 -9.13 -0.39
N ILE A 276 -7.98 -9.86 0.40
CA ILE A 276 -7.48 -10.73 1.46
C ILE A 276 -8.16 -12.10 1.32
N ASP A 277 -7.46 -13.15 1.76
CA ASP A 277 -7.98 -14.52 1.78
C ASP A 277 -8.35 -14.97 3.21
N ASP A 278 -8.74 -16.24 3.37
CA ASP A 278 -9.13 -16.79 4.67
C ASP A 278 -7.99 -16.76 5.71
N LEU A 279 -6.74 -16.90 5.26
CA LEU A 279 -5.58 -16.79 6.16
C LEU A 279 -5.43 -15.35 6.65
N ASP A 280 -5.53 -14.39 5.75
CA ASP A 280 -5.50 -12.96 6.10
C ASP A 280 -6.68 -12.59 7.03
N MET A 281 -7.88 -13.10 6.78
CA MET A 281 -9.04 -12.94 7.66
C MET A 281 -8.77 -13.50 9.05
N ARG A 282 -8.15 -14.68 9.15
CA ARG A 282 -7.76 -15.26 10.44
C ARG A 282 -6.72 -14.39 11.15
N LEU A 283 -5.73 -13.87 10.43
CA LEU A 283 -4.74 -12.94 11.00
C LEU A 283 -5.41 -11.67 11.56
N LEU A 284 -6.45 -11.16 10.89
CA LEU A 284 -7.23 -10.01 11.38
C LEU A 284 -8.03 -10.33 12.65
N GLN A 285 -8.63 -11.52 12.73
CA GLN A 285 -9.34 -11.97 13.93
C GLN A 285 -8.39 -12.07 15.13
N ILE A 286 -7.21 -12.67 14.94
CA ILE A 286 -6.19 -12.80 15.99
C ILE A 286 -5.71 -11.42 16.46
N SER A 287 -5.55 -10.49 15.51
CA SER A 287 -5.06 -9.15 15.77
C SER A 287 -6.17 -8.13 16.03
N GLU A 288 -7.40 -8.56 16.37
CA GLU A 288 -8.48 -7.64 16.77
C GLU A 288 -8.06 -6.79 17.99
N GLN A 289 -7.24 -7.38 18.86
CA GLN A 289 -6.54 -6.70 19.96
C GLN A 289 -5.02 -6.73 19.74
N PRO A 290 -4.25 -5.82 20.39
CA PRO A 290 -2.80 -5.83 20.33
C PRO A 290 -2.19 -7.20 20.70
N VAL A 291 -1.56 -7.85 19.73
CA VAL A 291 -1.00 -9.21 19.86
C VAL A 291 0.45 -9.23 19.39
N ALA A 292 1.33 -9.96 20.09
CA ALA A 292 2.72 -10.08 19.66
C ALA A 292 2.82 -10.96 18.41
N ILE A 293 3.76 -10.66 17.50
CA ILE A 293 3.95 -11.46 16.28
C ILE A 293 4.22 -12.94 16.62
N ASN A 294 4.94 -13.22 17.71
CA ASN A 294 5.17 -14.59 18.18
C ASN A 294 3.87 -15.31 18.61
N ASP A 295 2.94 -14.58 19.22
CA ASP A 295 1.65 -15.13 19.65
C ASP A 295 0.77 -15.42 18.42
N VAL A 296 0.81 -14.55 17.40
CA VAL A 296 0.15 -14.78 16.10
C VAL A 296 0.67 -16.06 15.44
N LEU A 297 1.99 -16.23 15.37
CA LEU A 297 2.61 -17.44 14.81
C LEU A 297 2.19 -18.69 15.58
N THR A 298 2.14 -18.59 16.92
CA THR A 298 1.74 -19.70 17.80
C THR A 298 0.27 -20.08 17.57
N GLU A 299 -0.62 -19.09 17.48
CA GLU A 299 -2.05 -19.35 17.28
C GLU A 299 -2.32 -19.92 15.88
N ILE A 300 -1.75 -19.34 14.82
CA ILE A 300 -1.93 -19.88 13.47
C ILE A 300 -1.34 -21.29 13.37
N ARG A 301 -0.18 -21.53 13.99
CA ARG A 301 0.45 -22.86 14.03
C ARG A 301 -0.46 -23.92 14.65
N SER A 302 -1.28 -23.56 15.64
CA SER A 302 -2.20 -24.50 16.30
C SER A 302 -3.30 -25.06 15.38
N VAL A 303 -3.50 -24.44 14.21
CA VAL A 303 -4.46 -24.89 13.19
C VAL A 303 -3.90 -26.02 12.31
N PHE A 304 -2.58 -26.19 12.27
CA PHE A 304 -1.92 -27.18 11.42
C PHE A 304 -1.54 -28.44 12.19
N GLU A 305 -1.56 -29.59 11.50
CA GLU A 305 -1.08 -30.85 12.07
C GLU A 305 0.43 -30.77 12.38
N PRO A 306 0.88 -31.16 13.58
CA PRO A 306 2.26 -30.97 14.01
C PRO A 306 3.31 -31.62 13.12
N ASP A 307 2.98 -32.76 12.50
CA ASP A 307 3.92 -33.52 11.67
C ASP A 307 4.06 -32.93 10.26
N ASP A 308 2.99 -32.34 9.71
CA ASP A 308 3.03 -31.62 8.43
C ASP A 308 3.89 -30.34 8.52
N LEU A 309 3.81 -29.64 9.65
CA LEU A 309 4.52 -28.38 9.83
C LEU A 309 6.00 -28.55 10.17
N LYS A 310 6.41 -29.67 10.79
CA LYS A 310 7.82 -29.92 11.17
C LYS A 310 8.77 -29.84 9.97
N ALA A 311 8.33 -30.31 8.81
CA ALA A 311 9.12 -30.31 7.58
C ALA A 311 9.16 -28.94 6.87
N SER A 312 8.27 -28.02 7.24
CA SER A 312 8.04 -26.75 6.49
C SER A 312 7.95 -25.51 7.41
N LEU A 313 8.59 -25.55 8.58
CA LEU A 313 8.46 -24.50 9.59
C LEU A 313 8.99 -23.14 9.09
N ALA A 314 10.08 -23.15 8.33
CA ALA A 314 10.66 -21.93 7.78
C ALA A 314 9.74 -21.30 6.73
N GLU A 315 9.15 -22.11 5.85
CA GLU A 315 8.19 -21.70 4.83
C GLU A 315 6.91 -21.15 5.47
N PHE A 316 6.44 -21.79 6.54
CA PHE A 316 5.33 -21.31 7.35
C PHE A 316 5.60 -19.91 7.92
N GLU A 317 6.74 -19.72 8.60
CA GLU A 317 7.09 -18.43 9.15
C GLU A 317 7.20 -17.35 8.06
N LEU A 318 7.86 -17.68 6.94
CA LEU A 318 7.98 -16.77 5.80
C LEU A 318 6.62 -16.38 5.22
N LEU A 319 5.66 -17.32 5.14
CA LEU A 319 4.31 -17.04 4.69
C LEU A 319 3.61 -16.04 5.61
N ILE A 320 3.58 -16.31 6.93
CA ILE A 320 2.87 -15.46 7.90
C ILE A 320 3.51 -14.08 8.01
N ILE A 321 4.85 -14.00 8.11
CA ILE A 321 5.57 -12.73 8.11
C ILE A 321 5.35 -11.99 6.78
N GLY A 322 5.32 -12.69 5.66
CA GLY A 322 4.96 -12.14 4.36
C GLY A 322 3.58 -11.49 4.35
N ARG A 323 2.55 -12.16 4.89
CA ARG A 323 1.20 -11.60 5.02
C ARG A 323 1.18 -10.36 5.92
N ILE A 324 1.83 -10.40 7.09
CA ILE A 324 1.95 -9.25 8.00
C ILE A 324 2.60 -8.06 7.28
N LYS A 325 3.71 -8.28 6.54
CA LYS A 325 4.37 -7.24 5.74
C LYS A 325 3.42 -6.63 4.71
N LEU A 326 2.65 -7.44 3.98
CA LEU A 326 1.68 -6.98 2.99
C LEU A 326 0.55 -6.16 3.63
N MET A 327 0.00 -6.63 4.76
CA MET A 327 -1.08 -5.96 5.48
C MET A 327 -0.62 -4.63 6.08
N LEU A 328 0.63 -4.53 6.58
CA LEU A 328 1.22 -3.26 7.02
C LEU A 328 1.36 -2.27 5.87
N GLN A 329 1.83 -2.72 4.71
CA GLN A 329 1.97 -1.89 3.50
C GLN A 329 0.63 -1.39 2.99
N ALA A 330 -0.40 -2.24 3.03
CA ALA A 330 -1.77 -1.90 2.67
C ALA A 330 -2.50 -1.10 3.76
N LYS A 331 -1.87 -0.86 4.92
CA LYS A 331 -2.47 -0.17 6.08
C LYS A 331 -3.70 -0.88 6.67
N ILE A 332 -3.76 -2.20 6.53
CA ILE A 332 -4.83 -3.04 7.11
C ILE A 332 -4.56 -3.31 8.59
N ILE A 333 -3.28 -3.44 8.96
CA ILE A 333 -2.82 -3.57 10.35
C ILE A 333 -1.82 -2.47 10.68
N LYS A 334 -1.64 -2.19 11.97
CA LYS A 334 -0.68 -1.23 12.50
C LYS A 334 0.16 -1.82 13.62
N ALA A 335 1.35 -1.25 13.83
CA ALA A 335 2.17 -1.60 14.99
C ALA A 335 1.66 -0.88 16.24
N VAL A 336 1.82 -1.51 17.40
CA VAL A 336 1.59 -0.89 18.71
C VAL A 336 2.96 -0.56 19.31
N LYS A 337 3.16 0.72 19.64
CA LYS A 337 4.38 1.25 20.22
C LYS A 337 4.27 1.34 21.73
#